data_AF-A0A645ISA6-F1
#
_entry.id   AF-A0A645ISA6-F1
#
_cell.length_a   1.000
_cell.length_b   1.000
_cell.length_c   1.000
_cell.angle_alpha   90.00
_cell.angle_beta   90.00
_cell.angle_gamma   90.00
#
_symmetry.space_group_name_H-M   'P 1'
#
loop_
_entity.id
_entity.type
_entity.pdbx_description
1 polymer ?
#
loop_
_entity_poly.entity_id
_entity_poly.type
_entity_poly.pdbx_seq_one_letter_code
_entity_poly.pdbx_strand_id
1 'polypeptide(L)' 'MEVGAEDGVLVAHLFEVARNLARENHLEENGFRLVVNTGRDGGQTVEHLHIHLLGGRGFGWPPG' A
#
# COMPACT_ATOMS: atom_id res chain seq x y z
N MET A 1 6.76 -11.77 -5.21
CA MET A 1 6.25 -11.22 -3.95
C MET A 1 6.93 -11.98 -2.82
N GLU A 2 7.57 -11.28 -1.90
CA GLU A 2 8.41 -11.84 -0.83
C GLU A 2 7.59 -12.19 0.43
N VAL A 3 6.41 -12.80 0.24
CA VAL A 3 5.48 -13.11 1.33
C VAL A 3 5.15 -14.60 1.26
N GLY A 4 5.44 -15.30 2.35
CA GLY A 4 5.11 -16.71 2.58
C GLY A 4 3.82 -16.91 3.38
N ALA A 5 3.50 -18.17 3.67
CA ALA A 5 2.32 -18.53 4.47
C ALA A 5 2.46 -18.09 5.95
N GLU A 6 3.70 -18.02 6.44
CA GLU A 6 4.09 -17.62 7.77
C GLU A 6 3.91 -16.10 8.03
N ASP A 7 3.88 -15.29 6.98
CA ASP A 7 3.92 -13.83 7.08
C ASP A 7 2.54 -13.18 7.28
N GLY A 8 1.47 -13.97 7.37
CA GLY A 8 0.09 -13.46 7.42
C GLY A 8 -0.14 -12.41 8.52
N VAL A 9 0.45 -12.62 9.71
CA VAL A 9 0.38 -11.65 10.82
C VAL A 9 1.12 -10.36 10.48
N LEU A 10 2.31 -10.45 9.89
CA LEU A 10 3.11 -9.29 9.49
C LEU A 10 2.39 -8.48 8.40
N VAL A 11 1.83 -9.14 7.39
CA VAL A 11 1.06 -8.48 6.32
C VAL A 11 -0.14 -7.76 6.91
N ALA A 12 -0.91 -8.40 7.79
CA ALA A 12 -2.03 -7.75 8.46
C ALA A 12 -1.59 -6.51 9.23
N HIS A 13 -0.46 -6.58 9.94
CA HIS A 13 0.10 -5.45 10.66
C HIS A 13 0.51 -4.30 9.73
N LEU A 14 1.07 -4.58 8.55
CA LEU A 14 1.41 -3.54 7.56
C LEU A 14 0.16 -2.75 7.11
N PHE A 15 -0.97 -3.42 6.87
CA PHE A 15 -2.23 -2.74 6.53
C PHE A 15 -2.78 -1.92 7.70
N GLU A 16 -2.64 -2.41 8.93
CA GLU A 16 -3.01 -1.65 10.13
C GLU A 16 -2.19 -0.37 10.26
N VAL A 17 -0.87 -0.46 10.12
CA VAL A 17 0.03 0.69 10.14
C VAL A 17 -0.32 1.67 9.03
N ALA A 18 -0.56 1.20 7.80
CA ALA A 18 -0.95 2.05 6.68
C ALA A 18 -2.26 2.82 6.93
N ARG A 19 -3.28 2.17 7.52
CA ARG A 19 -4.53 2.82 7.94
C ARG A 19 -4.26 3.89 9.01
N ASN A 20 -3.45 3.58 10.01
CA ASN A 20 -3.13 4.52 11.09
C ASN A 20 -2.36 5.74 10.54
N LEU A 21 -1.40 5.53 9.64
CA LEU A 21 -0.71 6.63 8.95
C LEU A 21 -1.68 7.47 8.10
N ALA A 22 -2.65 6.84 7.43
CA ALA A 22 -3.67 7.58 6.68
C ALA A 22 -4.52 8.49 7.59
N ARG A 23 -4.85 8.04 8.81
CA ARG A 23 -5.52 8.85 9.85
C ARG A 23 -4.66 10.04 10.29
N GLU A 24 -3.42 9.75 10.66
CA GLU A 24 -2.46 10.76 11.12
C GLU A 24 -2.20 11.84 10.07
N ASN A 25 -2.31 11.49 8.78
CA ASN A 25 -2.14 12.42 7.66
C ASN A 25 -3.48 12.99 7.12
N HIS A 26 -4.59 12.82 7.86
CA HIS A 26 -5.91 13.35 7.50
C HIS A 26 -6.42 12.91 6.11
N LEU A 27 -6.08 11.70 5.68
CA LEU A 27 -6.46 11.16 4.37
C LEU A 27 -7.79 10.39 4.39
N GLU A 28 -8.35 10.07 5.55
CA GLU A 28 -9.55 9.21 5.66
C GLU A 28 -10.82 9.85 5.11
N GLU A 29 -11.00 11.17 5.26
CA GLU A 29 -12.25 11.85 4.89
C GLU A 29 -12.55 11.76 3.39
N ASN A 30 -11.51 11.89 2.56
CA ASN A 30 -11.62 11.86 1.10
C ASN A 30 -11.12 10.54 0.47
N GLY A 31 -10.61 9.63 1.31
CA GLY A 31 -10.05 8.35 0.91
C GLY A 31 -8.58 8.39 0.50
N PHE A 32 -7.98 7.20 0.47
CA PHE A 32 -6.60 6.95 0.08
C PHE A 32 -6.51 5.65 -0.74
N ARG A 33 -5.38 5.43 -1.42
CA ARG A 33 -5.10 4.21 -2.17
C ARG A 33 -3.85 3.55 -1.60
N LEU A 34 -3.95 2.24 -1.32
CA LEU A 34 -2.79 1.39 -1.06
C LEU A 34 -2.41 0.65 -2.34
N VAL A 35 -1.11 0.60 -2.66
CA VAL A 35 -0.59 -0.12 -3.84
C VAL A 35 0.61 -0.97 -3.42
N VAL A 36 0.61 -2.23 -3.84
CA VAL A 36 1.76 -3.14 -3.72
C VAL A 36 2.13 -3.58 -5.13
N ASN A 37 3.34 -3.24 -5.54
CA ASN A 37 3.87 -3.59 -6.84
C ASN A 37 4.70 -4.87 -6.73
N THR A 38 4.57 -5.79 -7.69
CA THR A 38 5.38 -7.02 -7.74
C THR A 38 5.98 -7.19 -9.12
N GLY A 39 7.30 -7.36 -9.17
CA GLY A 39 8.05 -7.60 -10.39
C GLY A 39 8.04 -6.42 -11.36
N ARG A 40 8.65 -6.65 -12.52
CA ARG A 40 8.86 -5.64 -13.56
C ARG A 40 7.55 -5.01 -14.05
N ASP A 41 6.57 -5.82 -14.43
CA ASP A 41 5.32 -5.35 -15.03
C ASP A 41 4.39 -4.71 -14.00
N GLY A 42 4.57 -5.05 -12.71
CA GLY A 42 3.93 -4.34 -11.61
C GLY A 42 4.60 -3.01 -11.27
N GLY A 43 5.75 -2.66 -11.87
CA GLY A 43 6.46 -1.42 -11.59
C GLY A 43 7.33 -1.44 -10.31
N GLN A 44 7.70 -2.62 -9.80
CA GLN A 44 8.59 -2.74 -8.65
C GLN A 44 10.04 -2.43 -9.06
N THR A 45 10.65 -1.43 -8.42
CA THR A 45 12.05 -1.03 -8.69
C THR A 45 13.01 -1.42 -7.56
N VAL A 46 12.50 -1.57 -6.34
CA VAL A 46 13.25 -2.08 -5.17
C VAL A 46 12.68 -3.44 -4.80
N GLU A 47 13.54 -4.46 -4.80
CA GLU A 47 13.23 -5.84 -4.42
C GLU A 47 13.17 -5.96 -2.89
N HIS A 48 12.19 -5.28 -2.31
CA HIS A 48 11.78 -5.40 -0.92
C HIS A 48 10.29 -5.11 -0.83
N LEU A 49 9.51 -5.87 -0.07
CA LEU A 49 8.09 -5.59 0.16
C LEU A 49 7.89 -4.16 0.69
N HIS A 50 7.05 -3.37 0.00
CA HIS A 50 6.61 -2.06 0.46
C HIS A 50 5.17 -1.78 0.01
N ILE A 51 4.43 -1.03 0.83
CA ILE A 51 3.09 -0.55 0.53
C ILE A 51 3.18 0.95 0.25
N HIS A 52 2.77 1.38 -0.93
CA HIS A 52 2.56 2.79 -1.20
C HIS A 52 1.24 3.23 -0.56
N LEU A 53 1.26 4.27 0.27
CA LEU A 53 0.08 4.99 0.75
C LEU A 53 -0.03 6.31 -0.02
N LEU A 54 -1.03 6.43 -0.89
CA LEU A 54 -1.28 7.63 -1.69
C LEU A 54 -2.58 8.30 -1.26
N GLY A 55 -2.57 9.62 -1.06
CA GLY A 55 -3.76 10.40 -0.74
C GLY A 55 -3.63 11.89 -1.11
N GLY A 56 -4.58 12.70 -0.66
CA GLY A 56 -4.57 14.16 -0.84
C GLY A 56 -5.13 14.65 -2.17
N ARG A 57 -5.63 13.74 -3.03
CA ARG A 57 -6.30 14.06 -4.29
C ARG A 57 -7.21 12.91 -4.75
N GLY A 58 -8.13 13.20 -5.67
CA GLY A 58 -8.83 12.16 -6.41
C GLY A 58 -7.87 11.34 -7.28
N PHE A 59 -8.07 10.02 -7.31
CA PHE A 59 -7.34 9.11 -8.19
C PHE A 59 -8.23 8.62 -9.33
N GLY A 60 -7.67 8.57 -10.54
CA GLY A 60 -8.34 7.96 -11.69
C GLY A 60 -8.38 6.43 -11.62
N TRP A 61 -9.03 5.86 -12.63
CA TRP A 61 -9.09 4.42 -12.91
C TRP A 61 -8.91 4.20 -14.43
N PRO A 62 -8.05 3.25 -14.87
CA PRO A 62 -7.28 2.29 -14.08
C PRO A 62 -6.17 2.94 -13.21
N PRO A 63 -5.65 2.25 -12.19
CA PRO A 63 -4.73 2.81 -11.20
C PRO A 63 -3.27 2.78 -11.68
N GLY A 64 -3.03 3.31 -12.89
CA GLY A 64 -1.89 2.94 -13.72
C GLY A 64 -2.36 2.02 -14.84
#